data_AF-A0A7W8AZ78-F1
#
_entry.id   AF-A0A7W8AZ78-F1
#
_cell.length_a   1.000
_cell.length_b   1.000
_cell.length_c   1.000
_cell.angle_alpha   90.00
_cell.angle_beta   90.00
_cell.angle_gamma   90.00
#
_symmetry.space_group_name_H-M   'P 1'
#
loop_
_entity.id
_entity.type
_entity.pdbx_description
1 polymer ?
#
loop_
_entity_poly.entity_id
_entity_poly.type
_entity_poly.pdbx_seq_one_letter_code
_entity_poly.pdbx_strand_id
1 'polypeptide(L)'
;MIIGIVYKDWNYGGESWTLTADSGCADNQAGDWFLDTLTGGWERSISSLIPAGNCWMQLFEDPHYQGTEKTYKGSAPYVGDAMNDKARSVIWY
;
A
#
# COMPACT_ATOMS: atom_id res chain seq x y z
N MET A 1 8.85 -4.57 -12.41
CA MET A 1 7.38 -4.81 -12.50
C MET A 1 6.66 -3.81 -11.60
N ILE A 2 5.47 -3.32 -11.96
CA ILE A 2 4.66 -2.47 -11.06
C ILE A 2 3.79 -3.38 -10.19
N ILE A 3 3.87 -3.21 -8.87
CA ILE A 3 3.10 -3.99 -7.87
C ILE A 3 2.04 -3.15 -7.14
N GLY A 4 2.11 -1.83 -7.29
CA GLY A 4 1.06 -0.93 -6.81
C GLY A 4 1.41 0.53 -7.05
N ILE A 5 0.41 1.39 -6.88
CA ILE A 5 0.57 2.84 -6.89
C ILE A 5 -0.17 3.39 -5.67
N VAL A 6 0.47 4.28 -4.93
CA VAL A 6 -0.13 4.99 -3.79
C VAL A 6 -0.15 6.48 -4.06
N TYR A 7 -1.14 7.17 -3.47
CA TYR A 7 -1.43 8.58 -3.70
C TYR A 7 -1.65 9.29 -2.38
N LYS A 8 -1.19 10.53 -2.30
CA LYS A 8 -1.36 11.35 -1.10
C LYS A 8 -2.78 11.87 -0.90
N ASP A 9 -3.54 12.05 -1.99
CA ASP A 9 -4.92 12.50 -1.92
C ASP A 9 -5.90 11.37 -2.28
N TRP A 10 -7.16 11.57 -1.90
CA TRP A 10 -8.28 10.76 -2.36
C TRP A 10 -8.47 10.83 -3.88
N ASN A 11 -9.19 9.86 -4.45
CA ASN A 11 -9.47 9.71 -5.88
C ASN A 11 -8.21 9.71 -6.76
N TYR A 12 -7.11 9.13 -6.28
CA TYR A 12 -5.85 9.01 -7.02
C TYR A 12 -5.23 10.38 -7.36
N GLY A 13 -5.47 11.37 -6.52
CA GLY A 13 -4.95 12.73 -6.66
C GLY A 13 -3.61 12.96 -5.96
N GLY A 14 -3.08 14.16 -6.13
CA GLY A 14 -1.88 14.61 -5.44
C GLY A 14 -0.59 13.94 -5.93
N GLU A 15 0.41 13.94 -5.06
CA GLU A 15 1.66 13.23 -5.29
C GLU A 15 1.40 11.72 -5.32
N SER A 16 2.06 11.02 -6.25
CA SER A 16 1.94 9.57 -6.39
C SER A 16 3.31 8.89 -6.32
N TRP A 17 3.32 7.65 -5.82
CA TRP A 17 4.50 6.79 -5.84
C TRP A 17 4.15 5.45 -6.46
N THR A 18 4.81 5.15 -7.57
CA THR A 18 4.77 3.84 -8.22
C THR A 18 5.73 2.89 -7.53
N LEU A 19 5.19 1.83 -6.96
CA LEU A 19 5.95 0.78 -6.29
C LEU A 19 6.29 -0.32 -7.28
N THR A 20 7.57 -0.67 -7.34
CA THR A 20 8.08 -1.67 -8.26
C THR A 20 8.89 -2.75 -7.57
N ALA A 21 8.80 -3.97 -8.09
CA ALA A 21 9.61 -5.11 -7.66
C ALA A 21 10.06 -5.95 -8.87
N ASP A 22 10.82 -7.01 -8.61
CA ASP A 22 11.37 -7.89 -9.65
C ASP A 22 10.28 -8.65 -10.41
N SER A 23 9.20 -9.03 -9.71
CA SER A 23 8.03 -9.71 -10.28
C SER A 23 6.71 -9.21 -9.68
N GLY A 24 5.59 -9.71 -10.20
CA GLY A 24 4.30 -9.59 -9.55
C GLY A 24 4.18 -10.50 -8.33
N CYS A 25 2.99 -10.55 -7.72
CA CYS A 25 2.70 -11.41 -6.57
C CYS A 25 2.18 -12.79 -6.99
N ALA A 26 2.50 -13.79 -6.18
CA ALA A 26 2.09 -15.16 -6.34
C ALA A 26 0.70 -15.38 -5.75
N ASP A 27 -0.17 -16.12 -6.45
CA ASP A 27 -1.53 -16.43 -5.97
C ASP A 27 -1.50 -17.58 -4.93
N ASN A 28 -0.76 -17.37 -3.83
CA ASN A 28 -0.55 -18.36 -2.77
C ASN A 28 -0.82 -17.80 -1.36
N GLN A 29 -1.29 -16.55 -1.25
CA GLN A 29 -1.60 -15.85 0.01
C GLN A 29 -0.41 -15.62 0.95
N ALA A 30 0.82 -15.87 0.50
CA ALA A 30 2.01 -15.45 1.22
C ALA A 30 2.34 -14.00 0.87
N GLY A 31 2.95 -13.26 1.79
CA GLY A 31 3.52 -11.96 1.44
C GLY A 31 4.71 -12.16 0.51
N ASP A 32 4.67 -11.55 -0.66
CA ASP A 32 5.76 -11.58 -1.65
C ASP A 32 6.72 -10.40 -1.48
N TRP A 33 6.18 -9.23 -1.16
CA TRP A 33 6.96 -8.01 -1.01
C TRP A 33 6.64 -7.29 0.29
N PHE A 34 7.65 -6.61 0.82
CA PHE A 34 7.66 -6.12 2.18
C PHE A 34 8.33 -4.75 2.23
N LEU A 35 7.63 -3.77 2.79
CA LEU A 35 8.18 -2.46 3.11
C LEU A 35 7.94 -2.19 4.59
N ASP A 36 8.98 -2.39 5.39
CA ASP A 36 8.94 -2.41 6.85
C ASP A 36 8.67 -1.03 7.44
N THR A 37 9.15 0.03 6.79
CA THR A 37 8.91 1.41 7.18
C THR A 37 8.76 2.31 5.96
N LEU A 38 7.66 3.06 5.88
CA LEU A 38 7.49 4.13 4.91
C LEU A 38 8.40 5.30 5.28
N THR A 39 9.20 5.76 4.32
CA THR A 39 10.13 6.89 4.49
C THR A 39 9.95 7.89 3.35
N GLY A 40 10.77 8.94 3.31
CA GLY A 40 10.75 9.90 2.18
C GLY A 40 9.48 10.73 2.07
N GLY A 41 8.81 11.01 3.19
CA GLY A 41 7.57 11.81 3.22
C GLY A 41 6.30 11.04 2.84
N TRP A 42 6.37 9.71 2.78
CA TRP A 42 5.21 8.83 2.56
C TRP A 42 4.57 8.29 3.84
N GLU A 43 5.29 8.36 4.97
CA GLU A 43 4.75 8.01 6.28
C GLU A 43 3.48 8.83 6.57
N ARG A 44 2.39 8.17 6.94
CA ARG A 44 1.11 8.83 7.30
C ARG A 44 0.61 9.81 6.23
N SER A 45 0.69 9.41 4.97
CA SER A 45 0.24 10.26 3.86
C SER A 45 -0.62 9.57 2.81
N ILE A 46 -0.78 8.24 2.89
CA ILE A 46 -1.49 7.49 1.85
C ILE A 46 -3.01 7.64 2.04
N SER A 47 -3.68 8.13 1.00
CA SER A 47 -5.13 8.37 0.99
C SER A 47 -5.89 7.56 -0.08
N SER A 48 -5.23 7.15 -1.16
CA SER A 48 -5.79 6.25 -2.16
C SER A 48 -4.73 5.37 -2.82
N LEU A 49 -5.14 4.25 -3.43
CA LEU A 49 -4.20 3.27 -3.98
C LEU A 49 -4.78 2.43 -5.12
N ILE A 50 -3.90 1.89 -5.94
CA ILE A 50 -4.18 0.98 -7.04
C ILE A 50 -3.23 -0.21 -6.93
N PRO A 51 -3.70 -1.39 -6.48
CA PRO A 51 -2.91 -2.62 -6.55
C PRO A 51 -2.65 -3.01 -8.00
N ALA A 52 -1.48 -3.59 -8.28
CA ALA A 52 -1.07 -3.98 -9.64
C ALA A 52 -0.24 -5.26 -9.62
N GLY A 53 0.04 -5.81 -10.80
CA GLY A 53 0.95 -6.96 -10.91
C GLY A 53 0.48 -8.21 -10.17
N ASN A 54 -0.83 -8.47 -10.18
CA ASN A 54 -1.48 -9.54 -9.43
C ASN A 54 -1.37 -9.42 -7.90
N CYS A 55 -0.95 -8.26 -7.38
CA CYS A 55 -0.80 -8.06 -5.95
C CYS A 55 -2.07 -7.53 -5.29
N TRP A 56 -2.31 -7.96 -4.05
CA TRP A 56 -3.10 -7.22 -3.07
C TRP A 56 -2.16 -6.34 -2.24
N MET A 57 -2.68 -5.27 -1.66
CA MET A 57 -1.91 -4.38 -0.78
C MET A 57 -2.50 -4.41 0.62
N GLN A 58 -1.68 -4.63 1.64
CA GLN A 58 -2.07 -4.48 3.03
C GLN A 58 -1.29 -3.35 3.67
N LEU A 59 -2.02 -2.34 4.13
CA LEU A 59 -1.45 -1.20 4.84
C LEU A 59 -1.54 -1.44 6.34
N PHE A 60 -0.52 -1.02 7.06
CA PHE A 60 -0.42 -1.11 8.51
C PHE A 60 -0.15 0.27 9.09
N GLU A 61 -0.85 0.61 10.17
CA GLU A 61 -0.72 1.88 10.87
C GLU A 61 0.65 2.05 11.54
N ASP A 62 1.32 0.95 11.89
CA ASP A 62 2.66 0.98 12.51
C ASP A 62 3.76 0.36 11.64
N PRO A 63 5.04 0.68 11.90
CA PRO A 63 6.18 0.02 11.27
C PRO A 63 6.21 -1.47 11.59
N HIS A 64 6.95 -2.23 10.77
CA HIS A 64 7.14 -3.68 10.94
C HIS A 64 5.82 -4.47 10.98
N TYR A 65 4.83 -4.03 10.20
CA TYR A 65 3.56 -4.73 9.96
C TYR A 65 2.74 -4.92 11.25
N GLN A 66 2.66 -3.87 12.07
CA GLN A 66 1.95 -3.86 13.34
C GLN A 66 0.77 -2.88 13.33
N GLY A 67 -0.02 -2.93 14.41
CA GLY A 67 -1.11 -2.00 14.65
C GLY A 67 -2.36 -2.29 13.81
N THR A 68 -3.17 -1.26 13.57
CA THR A 68 -4.36 -1.37 12.72
C THR A 68 -3.94 -1.71 11.30
N GLU A 69 -4.60 -2.70 10.68
CA GLU A 69 -4.32 -3.11 9.31
C GLU A 69 -5.56 -3.06 8.43
N LYS A 70 -5.34 -2.91 7.11
CA LYS A 70 -6.40 -3.04 6.12
C LYS A 70 -5.85 -3.55 4.79
N THR A 71 -6.49 -4.59 4.26
CA THR A 71 -6.14 -5.21 2.99
C THR A 71 -7.04 -4.70 1.86
N TYR A 72 -6.43 -4.45 0.70
CA TYR A 72 -7.05 -3.94 -0.51
C TYR A 72 -6.75 -4.89 -1.68
N LYS A 73 -7.79 -5.58 -2.15
CA LYS A 73 -7.70 -6.53 -3.27
C LYS A 73 -8.00 -5.88 -4.64
N GLY A 74 -8.27 -4.59 -4.64
CA GLY A 74 -8.56 -3.79 -5.83
C GLY A 74 -8.37 -2.31 -5.55
N SER A 75 -8.51 -1.49 -6.58
CA SER A 75 -8.31 -0.05 -6.49
C SER A 75 -9.24 0.58 -5.45
N ALA A 76 -8.66 1.41 -4.58
CA ALA A 76 -9.36 2.11 -3.53
C ALA A 76 -9.20 3.62 -3.74
N PRO A 77 -10.24 4.32 -4.23
CA PRO A 77 -10.19 5.78 -4.36
C PRO A 77 -10.13 6.48 -3.00
N TYR A 78 -10.46 5.77 -1.93
CA TYR A 78 -10.26 6.20 -0.56
C TYR A 78 -9.93 5.00 0.31
N VAL A 79 -8.82 5.06 1.05
CA VAL A 79 -8.39 3.97 1.93
C VAL A 79 -9.33 3.79 3.14
N GLY A 80 -10.15 4.79 3.46
CA GLY A 80 -11.10 4.82 4.56
C GLY A 80 -10.53 5.48 5.82
N ASP A 81 -11.41 6.03 6.67
CA ASP A 81 -11.03 6.81 7.86
C ASP A 81 -10.11 6.07 8.84
N ALA A 82 -10.22 4.74 8.87
CA ALA A 82 -9.37 3.90 9.71
C ALA A 82 -7.89 3.90 9.26
N MET A 83 -7.60 4.17 7.98
CA MET A 83 -6.26 4.03 7.38
C MET A 83 -5.75 5.31 6.68
N ASN A 84 -6.62 6.29 6.41
CA ASN A 84 -6.23 7.55 5.77
C ASN A 84 -5.14 8.25 6.58
N ASP A 85 -4.04 8.61 5.93
CA ASP A 85 -2.89 9.29 6.56
C ASP A 85 -2.34 8.55 7.80
N LYS A 86 -2.43 7.22 7.79
CA LYS A 86 -1.97 6.39 8.93
C LYS A 86 -0.94 5.35 8.56
N ALA A 87 -0.91 4.90 7.31
CA ALA A 87 -0.01 3.84 6.90
C ALA A 87 1.47 4.18 7.19
N ARG A 88 2.20 3.20 7.76
CA ARG A 88 3.64 3.26 8.07
C ARG A 88 4.39 2.03 7.60
N SER A 89 3.73 0.93 7.27
CA SER A 89 4.34 -0.23 6.61
C SER A 89 3.35 -0.92 5.68
N VAL A 90 3.87 -1.71 4.73
CA VAL A 90 3.07 -2.32 3.66
C VAL A 90 3.56 -3.72 3.34
N ILE A 91 2.62 -4.65 3.13
CA ILE A 91 2.87 -5.97 2.55
C ILE A 91 2.09 -6.10 1.24
N TRP A 92 2.70 -6.75 0.25
CA TRP A 92 2.03 -7.20 -0.97
C TRP A 92 1.91 -8.72 -0.97
N TYR A 93 0.72 -9.21 -1.34
CA TYR A 93 0.33 -10.62 -1.43
C TYR A 93 -0.14 -10.97 -2.82
#